data_AF-A0A838JAS8-F1
#
_entry.id   AF-A0A838JAS8-F1
#
_cell.length_a   1.000
_cell.length_b   1.000
_cell.length_c   1.000
_cell.angle_alpha   90.00
_cell.angle_beta   90.00
_cell.angle_gamma   90.00
#
_symmetry.space_group_name_H-M   'P 1'
#
loop_
_entity.id
_entity.type
_entity.pdbx_description
1 polymer ?
#
loop_
_entity_poly.entity_id
_entity_poly.type
_entity_poly.pdbx_seq_one_letter_code
_entity_poly.pdbx_strand_id
1 'polypeptide(L)'
;MARPPKEIDEHVVLELSKIACTVQEIANVVGCSKDTLERRFMELMEEGRAMAKQSLRRMQWKSAESGNVTMQIWLGKQLLEQRDKPKDEIPEGSQGVQLSAEQFNDYVTKMIAARRADKK
;
A
#
# COMPACT_ATOMS: atom_id res chain seq x y z
N MET A 1 -1.53 35.46 -30.60
CA MET A 1 -2.01 34.20 -31.22
C MET A 1 -1.70 33.05 -30.27
N ALA A 2 -2.66 32.14 -30.04
CA ALA A 2 -2.39 30.94 -29.25
C ALA A 2 -1.48 29.99 -30.04
N ARG A 3 -0.53 29.34 -29.35
CA ARG A 3 0.34 28.31 -29.98
C ARG A 3 -0.53 27.13 -30.43
N PRO A 4 -0.38 26.63 -31.67
CA PRO A 4 -1.14 25.47 -32.13
C PRO A 4 -0.89 24.24 -31.25
N PRO A 5 -1.93 23.41 -31.01
CA PRO A 5 -1.80 22.21 -30.18
C PRO A 5 -0.83 21.21 -30.82
N LYS A 6 0.01 20.59 -29.99
CA LYS A 6 0.90 19.51 -30.44
C LYS A 6 0.06 18.27 -30.80
N GLU A 7 0.33 17.69 -31.95
CA GLU A 7 -0.17 16.36 -32.30
C GLU A 7 0.54 15.32 -31.43
N ILE A 8 -0.24 14.56 -30.66
CA ILE A 8 0.22 13.51 -29.76
C ILE A 8 -0.54 12.25 -30.16
N ASP A 9 0.19 11.16 -30.33
CA ASP A 9 -0.38 9.85 -30.63
C ASP A 9 -1.03 9.26 -29.38
N GLU A 10 -2.36 9.13 -29.39
CA GLU A 10 -3.16 8.54 -28.33
C GLU A 10 -2.78 7.08 -28.06
N HIS A 11 -2.45 6.32 -29.11
CA HIS A 11 -2.07 4.92 -28.96
C HIS A 11 -0.79 4.79 -28.11
N VAL A 12 0.20 5.64 -28.33
CA VAL A 12 1.43 5.67 -27.52
C VAL A 12 1.12 6.02 -26.06
N VAL A 13 0.25 7.00 -25.81
CA VAL A 13 -0.16 7.37 -24.46
C VAL A 13 -0.85 6.20 -23.74
N LEU A 14 -1.74 5.49 -24.43
CA LEU A 14 -2.45 4.34 -23.89
C LEU A 14 -1.50 3.17 -23.58
N GLU A 15 -0.61 2.81 -24.50
CA GLU A 15 0.34 1.70 -24.31
C GLU A 15 1.30 1.96 -23.15
N LEU A 16 1.81 3.19 -23.02
CA LEU A 16 2.64 3.57 -21.87
C LEU A 16 1.85 3.54 -20.55
N SER A 17 0.57 3.91 -20.60
CA SER A 17 -0.30 3.84 -19.41
C SER A 17 -0.59 2.41 -18.97
N LYS A 18 -0.71 1.46 -19.92
CA LYS A 18 -0.91 0.03 -19.66
C LYS A 18 0.26 -0.64 -18.93
N ILE A 19 1.46 -0.07 -19.03
CA ILE A 19 2.65 -0.52 -18.28
C ILE A 19 2.91 0.32 -17.02
N ALA A 20 1.91 1.09 -16.59
CA ALA A 20 1.94 1.92 -15.38
C ALA A 20 3.03 3.02 -15.38
N CYS A 21 3.43 3.53 -16.55
CA CYS A 21 4.25 4.74 -16.60
C CYS A 21 3.55 5.93 -15.92
N THR A 22 4.36 6.76 -15.26
CA THR A 22 3.92 8.03 -14.69
C THR A 22 3.60 9.03 -15.78
N VAL A 23 2.75 10.01 -15.46
CA VAL A 23 2.41 11.11 -16.40
C VAL A 23 3.67 11.83 -16.91
N GLN A 24 4.67 12.01 -16.05
CA GLN A 24 5.92 12.67 -16.40
C GLN A 24 6.75 11.84 -17.40
N GLU A 25 6.83 10.52 -17.21
CA GLU A 25 7.52 9.63 -18.15
C GLU A 25 6.84 9.65 -19.51
N ILE A 26 5.50 9.56 -19.54
CA ILE A 26 4.73 9.64 -20.79
C ILE A 26 4.97 10.98 -21.47
N ALA A 27 4.90 12.08 -20.71
CA ALA A 27 5.15 13.43 -21.22
C ALA A 27 6.55 13.59 -21.83
N ASN A 28 7.56 12.98 -21.21
CA ASN A 28 8.93 12.95 -21.74
C ASN A 28 9.00 12.18 -23.07
N VAL A 29 8.32 11.03 -23.18
CA VAL A 29 8.30 10.21 -24.40
C VAL A 29 7.58 10.91 -25.55
N VAL A 30 6.40 11.48 -25.31
CA VAL A 30 5.62 12.17 -26.35
C VAL A 30 6.09 13.62 -26.57
N GLY A 31 7.03 14.10 -25.76
CA GLY A 31 7.64 15.43 -25.85
C GLY A 31 6.67 16.58 -25.59
N CYS A 32 5.83 16.48 -24.56
CA CYS A 32 4.96 17.57 -24.12
C CYS A 32 5.15 17.89 -22.64
N SER A 33 4.51 18.95 -22.14
CA SER A 33 4.44 19.17 -20.69
C SER A 33 3.46 18.19 -20.04
N LYS A 34 3.71 17.87 -18.76
CA LYS A 34 2.81 17.08 -17.93
C LYS A 34 1.39 17.64 -17.93
N ASP A 35 1.24 18.96 -17.73
CA ASP A 35 -0.06 19.63 -17.70
C ASP A 35 -0.84 19.48 -19.02
N THR A 36 -0.14 19.48 -20.16
CA THR A 36 -0.77 19.25 -21.47
C THR A 36 -1.35 17.84 -21.55
N LEU A 37 -0.63 16.86 -21.00
CA LEU A 37 -1.03 15.47 -21.00
C LEU A 37 -2.22 15.23 -20.07
N GLU A 38 -2.18 15.76 -18.85
CA GLU A 38 -3.29 15.66 -17.87
C GLU A 38 -4.55 16.34 -18.39
N ARG A 39 -4.44 17.50 -19.04
CA ARG A 39 -5.63 18.21 -19.53
C ARG A 39 -6.31 17.50 -20.71
N ARG A 40 -5.55 16.79 -21.55
CA ARG A 40 -6.05 16.26 -22.84
C ARG A 40 -6.27 14.75 -22.85
N PHE A 41 -5.51 14.00 -22.06
CA PHE A 41 -5.43 12.54 -22.16
C PHE A 41 -5.63 11.84 -20.81
N MET A 42 -6.17 12.53 -19.80
CA MET A 42 -6.38 11.93 -18.47
C MET A 42 -7.29 10.71 -18.51
N GLU A 43 -8.41 10.77 -19.24
CA GLU A 43 -9.33 9.63 -19.37
C GLU A 43 -8.63 8.41 -19.98
N LEU A 44 -7.87 8.63 -21.07
CA LEU A 44 -7.10 7.58 -21.74
C LEU A 44 -6.01 6.98 -20.85
N MET A 45 -5.33 7.83 -20.06
CA MET A 45 -4.33 7.36 -19.08
C MET A 45 -4.98 6.57 -17.94
N GLU A 46 -6.15 6.97 -17.45
CA GLU A 46 -6.90 6.23 -16.42
C GLU A 46 -7.37 4.87 -16.93
N GLU A 47 -7.84 4.79 -18.19
CA GLU A 47 -8.15 3.52 -18.85
C GLU A 47 -6.92 2.60 -18.88
N GLY A 48 -5.79 3.11 -19.37
CA GLY A 48 -4.54 2.33 -19.40
C GLY A 48 -4.10 1.88 -18.01
N ARG A 49 -4.23 2.73 -16.99
CA ARG A 49 -3.95 2.36 -15.58
C ARG A 49 -4.89 1.30 -15.05
N ALA A 50 -6.17 1.33 -15.41
CA ALA A 50 -7.12 0.30 -15.04
C ALA A 50 -6.72 -1.05 -15.65
N MET A 51 -6.29 -1.07 -16.92
CA MET A 51 -5.75 -2.25 -17.59
C MET A 51 -4.45 -2.75 -16.94
N ALA A 52 -3.54 -1.84 -16.56
CA ALA A 52 -2.31 -2.17 -15.85
C ALA A 52 -2.62 -2.87 -14.51
N LYS A 53 -3.54 -2.30 -13.73
CA LYS A 53 -4.01 -2.90 -12.47
C LYS A 53 -4.65 -4.27 -12.68
N GLN A 54 -5.44 -4.45 -13.75
CA GLN A 54 -6.03 -5.74 -14.09
C GLN A 54 -4.94 -6.78 -14.43
N SER A 55 -3.93 -6.39 -15.20
CA SER A 55 -2.80 -7.26 -15.54
C SER A 55 -2.02 -7.68 -14.29
N LEU A 56 -1.71 -6.73 -13.41
CA LEU A 56 -1.07 -7.01 -12.12
C LEU A 56 -1.89 -8.00 -11.29
N ARG A 57 -3.20 -7.81 -11.17
CA ARG A 57 -4.08 -8.75 -10.44
C ARG A 57 -4.00 -10.17 -11.01
N ARG A 58 -4.04 -10.33 -12.35
CA ARG A 58 -3.90 -11.66 -12.98
C ARG A 58 -2.56 -12.32 -12.63
N MET A 59 -1.47 -11.55 -12.66
CA MET A 59 -0.14 -12.07 -12.32
C MET A 59 -0.04 -12.45 -10.84
N GLN A 60 -0.62 -11.65 -9.94
CA GLN A 60 -0.71 -11.95 -8.52
C GLN A 60 -1.46 -13.26 -8.27
N TRP A 61 -2.63 -13.45 -8.90
CA TRP A 61 -3.39 -14.71 -8.81
C TRP A 61 -2.60 -15.91 -9.30
N LYS A 62 -2.00 -15.82 -10.50
CA LYS A 62 -1.17 -16.90 -11.03
C LYS A 62 -0.01 -17.27 -10.09
N SER A 63 0.63 -16.28 -9.47
CA SER A 63 1.70 -16.49 -8.51
C SER A 63 1.19 -17.20 -7.23
N ALA A 64 0.04 -16.79 -6.71
CA ALA A 64 -0.59 -17.42 -5.55
C ALA A 64 -1.00 -18.87 -5.84
N GLU A 65 -1.60 -19.14 -6.99
CA GLU A 65 -1.97 -20.49 -7.46
C GLU A 65 -0.73 -21.39 -7.63
N SER A 66 0.41 -20.80 -8.02
CA SER A 66 1.69 -21.51 -8.14
C SER A 66 2.37 -21.80 -6.80
N GLY A 67 1.71 -21.52 -5.66
CA GLY A 67 2.21 -21.83 -4.32
C GLY A 67 3.02 -20.71 -3.65
N ASN A 68 2.99 -19.47 -4.18
CA ASN A 68 3.61 -18.34 -3.49
C ASN A 68 2.81 -17.97 -2.22
N VAL A 69 3.24 -18.49 -1.08
CA VAL A 69 2.60 -18.28 0.24
C VAL A 69 2.47 -16.81 0.58
N THR A 70 3.49 -15.99 0.29
CA THR A 70 3.45 -14.54 0.54
C THR A 70 2.32 -13.88 -0.24
N MET A 71 2.12 -14.26 -1.50
CA MET A 71 1.03 -13.72 -2.32
C MET A 71 -0.35 -14.21 -1.84
N GLN A 72 -0.46 -15.46 -1.39
CA GLN A 72 -1.69 -15.98 -0.77
C GLN A 72 -2.06 -15.19 0.49
N ILE A 73 -1.10 -14.92 1.38
CA ILE A 73 -1.29 -14.08 2.57
C ILE A 73 -1.69 -12.66 2.16
N TRP A 74 -0.98 -12.07 1.19
CA TRP A 74 -1.26 -10.71 0.74
C TRP A 74 -2.68 -10.57 0.17
N LEU A 75 -3.09 -11.47 -0.73
CA LEU A 75 -4.45 -11.50 -1.28
C LEU A 75 -5.48 -11.76 -0.18
N GLY A 76 -5.20 -12.65 0.78
CA GLY A 76 -6.06 -12.90 1.93
C GLY A 76 -6.29 -11.65 2.77
N LYS A 77 -5.24 -10.87 3.03
CA LYS A 77 -5.36 -9.57 3.73
C LYS A 77 -6.19 -8.56 2.93
N GLN A 78 -5.94 -8.45 1.62
CA GLN A 78 -6.56 -7.42 0.78
C GLN A 78 -8.01 -7.72 0.40
N LEU A 79 -8.37 -8.98 0.16
CA LEU A 79 -9.68 -9.37 -0.37
C LEU A 79 -10.60 -10.02 0.65
N LEU A 80 -10.03 -10.64 1.70
CA LEU A 80 -10.78 -11.36 2.73
C LEU A 80 -10.74 -10.65 4.09
N GLU A 81 -10.25 -9.41 4.11
CA GLU A 81 -10.13 -8.56 5.30
C GLU A 81 -9.38 -9.23 6.46
N GLN A 82 -8.47 -10.17 6.16
CA GLN A 82 -7.66 -10.81 7.18
C GLN A 82 -6.73 -9.78 7.82
N ARG A 83 -6.84 -9.62 9.13
CA ARG A 83 -5.97 -8.73 9.93
C ARG A 83 -5.08 -9.56 10.83
N ASP A 84 -3.83 -9.12 10.97
CA ASP A 84 -3.03 -9.60 12.09
C ASP A 84 -3.58 -8.93 13.34
N LYS A 85 -3.96 -9.71 14.35
CA LYS A 85 -4.32 -9.13 15.66
C LYS A 85 -3.03 -8.70 16.35
N PRO A 86 -2.83 -7.42 16.66
CA PRO A 86 -1.74 -7.00 17.52
C PRO A 86 -1.90 -7.68 18.89
N LYS A 87 -0.82 -8.20 19.47
CA LYS A 87 -0.86 -8.82 20.80
C LYS A 87 -1.08 -7.80 21.94
N ASP A 88 -0.98 -6.51 21.64
CA ASP A 88 -0.97 -5.43 22.64
C ASP A 88 -2.28 -4.62 22.68
N GLU A 89 -3.37 -5.11 22.08
CA GLU A 89 -4.67 -4.48 22.25
C GLU A 89 -5.14 -4.67 23.70
N ILE A 90 -5.14 -3.58 24.47
CA ILE A 90 -5.79 -3.50 25.77
C ILE A 90 -7.29 -3.78 25.53
N PRO A 91 -7.87 -4.85 26.12
CA PRO A 91 -9.26 -5.21 25.88
C PRO A 91 -10.21 -4.03 26.14
N GLU A 92 -11.19 -3.82 25.27
CA GLU A 92 -12.27 -2.85 25.53
C GLU A 92 -12.93 -3.16 26.88
N GLY A 93 -13.02 -2.14 27.74
CA GLY A 93 -13.51 -2.29 29.11
C GLY A 93 -12.41 -2.42 30.18
N SER A 94 -11.14 -2.45 29.78
CA SER A 94 -10.03 -2.35 30.74
C SER A 94 -10.00 -0.96 31.35
N GLN A 95 -10.35 -0.84 32.63
CA GLN A 95 -10.19 0.40 33.38
C GLN A 95 -8.72 0.55 33.77
N GLY A 96 -8.12 1.70 33.43
CA GLY A 96 -6.80 2.05 33.95
C GLY A 96 -6.83 2.12 35.47
N VAL A 97 -5.98 1.35 36.14
CA VAL A 97 -5.84 1.43 37.61
C VAL A 97 -4.91 2.59 37.94
N GLN A 98 -5.38 3.56 38.72
CA GLN A 98 -4.49 4.56 39.31
C GLN A 98 -3.71 3.91 40.45
N LEU A 99 -2.40 3.79 40.25
CA LEU A 99 -1.46 3.29 41.25
C LEU A 99 -0.77 4.49 41.91
N SER A 100 -0.63 4.46 43.23
CA SER A 100 0.30 5.35 43.91
C SER A 100 1.75 5.04 43.50
N ALA A 101 2.65 5.99 43.68
CA ALA A 101 4.07 5.80 43.35
C ALA A 101 4.68 4.59 44.08
N GLU A 102 4.24 4.34 45.32
CA GLU A 102 4.68 3.19 46.11
C GLU A 102 4.17 1.86 45.52
N GLN A 103 2.90 1.80 45.13
CA GLN A 103 2.31 0.60 44.51
C GLN A 103 2.97 0.30 43.16
N PHE A 104 3.27 1.32 42.37
CA PHE A 104 3.99 1.16 41.11
C PHE A 104 5.41 0.66 41.35
N ASN A 105 6.14 1.24 42.31
CA ASN A 105 7.51 0.85 42.60
C ASN A 105 7.61 -0.60 43.13
N ASP A 106 6.65 -1.02 43.97
CA ASP A 106 6.54 -2.40 44.45
C ASP A 106 6.28 -3.38 43.29
N TYR A 107 5.34 -3.05 42.40
CA TYR A 107 5.06 -3.86 41.22
C TYR A 107 6.30 -4.04 40.32
N VAL A 108 6.99 -2.95 40.01
CA VAL A 108 8.22 -2.98 39.18
C VAL A 108 9.30 -3.82 39.85
N THR A 109 9.48 -3.66 41.16
CA THR A 109 10.50 -4.41 41.93
C THR A 109 10.22 -5.91 41.89
N LYS A 110 8.96 -6.32 42.11
CA LYS A 110 8.53 -7.72 42.02
C LYS A 110 8.72 -8.30 40.61
N MET A 111 8.38 -7.52 39.58
CA MET A 111 8.54 -7.94 38.18
C MET A 111 10.01 -8.17 37.81
N ILE A 112 10.92 -7.29 38.26
CA ILE A 112 12.36 -7.43 38.02
C ILE A 112 12.92 -8.65 38.75
N ALA A 113 12.48 -8.90 40.00
CA ALA A 113 12.88 -10.06 40.77
C ALA A 113 12.42 -11.37 40.11
N ALA A 114 11.18 -11.45 39.65
CA ALA A 114 10.63 -12.62 38.96
C ALA A 114 11.40 -12.95 37.67
N ARG A 115 11.67 -11.94 36.82
CA ARG A 115 12.48 -12.14 35.59
C ARG A 115 13.92 -12.59 35.84
N ARG A 116 14.48 -12.30 37.02
CA ARG A 116 15.81 -12.77 37.41
C ARG A 116 15.78 -14.21 37.93
N ALA A 117 14.66 -14.66 38.48
CA ALA A 117 14.47 -16.04 38.95
C ALA A 117 14.29 -17.03 37.79
N ASP A 118 13.58 -16.65 36.73
CA ASP A 118 13.37 -17.48 35.52
C ASP A 118 14.64 -17.69 34.65
N LYS A 119 15.74 -16.99 34.98
CA LYS A 119 17.03 -17.09 34.27
C LYS A 119 18.03 -18.05 34.94
N LYS A 120 17.63 -18.80 35.97
CA LYS A 120 18.40 -19.91 36.56
C LYS A 120 17.78 -21.24 36.14
#